data_AF-A0A3D1E536-F1
#
_entry.id   AF-A0A3D1E536-F1
#
_cell.length_a   1.000
_cell.length_b   1.000
_cell.length_c   1.000
_cell.angle_alpha   90.00
_cell.angle_beta   90.00
_cell.angle_gamma   90.00
#
_symmetry.space_group_name_H-M   'P 1'
#
loop_
_entity.id
_entity.type
_entity.pdbx_description
1 polymer ?
#
loop_
_entity_poly.entity_id
_entity_poly.type
_entity_poly.pdbx_seq_one_letter_code
_entity_poly.pdbx_strand_id
1 'polypeptide(L)' 'LARLLLGPPDALWLLDEPNAGLDGPASVRLDDLISRHLDGGGMVIAATHLPLAPTHKGSDLVLADPQ' A
#
# COMPACT_ATOMS: atom_id res chain seq x y z
N LEU A 1 -2.39 9.67 -3.53
CA LEU A 1 -1.09 9.33 -2.92
C LEU A 1 -0.45 10.48 -2.12
N ALA A 2 -0.22 11.69 -2.67
CA ALA A 2 0.51 12.75 -1.95
C ALA A 2 -0.03 13.09 -0.54
N ARG A 3 -1.35 13.06 -0.34
CA ARG A 3 -2.00 13.32 0.96
C ARG A 3 -1.65 12.31 2.07
N LEU A 4 -1.18 11.12 1.71
CA LEU A 4 -0.80 10.08 2.69
C LEU A 4 0.28 10.58 3.67
N LEU A 5 1.14 11.49 3.21
CA LEU A 5 2.25 12.06 3.99
C LEU A 5 1.82 13.13 5.01
N LEU A 6 0.55 13.53 5.01
CA LEU A 6 0.04 14.59 5.88
C LEU A 6 -0.69 14.04 7.11
N GLY A 7 -0.92 12.72 7.16
CA GLY A 7 -1.61 12.06 8.27
C GLY A 7 -0.69 11.81 9.47
N PRO A 8 -1.26 11.38 10.60
CA PRO A 8 -0.47 10.93 11.73
C PRO A 8 0.32 9.64 11.35
N PRO A 9 1.47 9.40 11.99
CA PRO A 9 2.37 8.31 11.64
C PRO A 9 1.78 6.91 11.85
N ASP A 10 0.80 6.76 12.74
CA ASP A 10 0.10 5.52 13.07
C ASP A 10 -1.20 5.32 12.28
N ALA A 11 -1.46 6.17 11.27
CA ALA A 11 -2.68 6.09 10.48
C ALA A 11 -2.85 4.73 9.78
N LEU A 12 -4.10 4.27 9.66
CA LEU A 12 -4.46 3.23 8.70
C LEU A 12 -4.62 3.84 7.31
N TRP A 13 -3.79 3.43 6.36
CA TRP A 13 -3.97 3.77 4.95
C TRP A 13 -4.85 2.73 4.28
N LEU A 14 -5.93 3.19 3.66
CA LEU A 14 -6.77 2.39 2.77
C LEU A 14 -6.45 2.81 1.34
N LEU A 15 -5.92 1.88 0.56
CA LEU A 15 -5.44 2.12 -0.80
C LEU A 15 -6.23 1.28 -1.79
N ASP A 16 -6.70 1.90 -2.87
CA ASP A 16 -7.41 1.22 -3.94
C ASP A 16 -6.59 1.38 -5.23
N GLU A 17 -6.11 0.27 -5.77
CA GLU A 17 -5.23 0.18 -6.93
C GLU A 17 -4.06 1.20 -6.91
N PRO A 18 -3.23 1.24 -5.84
CA PRO A 18 -2.30 2.35 -5.61
C PRO A 18 -1.20 2.47 -6.67
N ASN A 19 -0.85 1.38 -7.36
CA ASN A 19 0.15 1.37 -8.43
C ASN A 19 -0.45 1.66 -9.81
N ALA A 20 -1.77 1.82 -9.94
CA ALA A 20 -2.41 2.03 -11.24
C ALA A 20 -1.90 3.32 -11.92
N GLY A 21 -1.42 3.16 -13.16
CA GLY A 21 -0.89 4.25 -13.97
C GLY A 21 0.49 4.77 -13.55
N LEU A 22 1.14 4.15 -12.57
CA LEU A 22 2.53 4.45 -12.22
C LEU A 22 3.48 3.70 -13.16
N ASP A 23 4.57 4.36 -13.55
CA ASP A 23 5.69 3.68 -14.18
C ASP A 23 6.50 2.87 -13.14
N GLY A 24 7.47 2.09 -13.60
CA GLY A 24 8.30 1.26 -12.72
C GLY A 24 8.97 2.07 -11.59
N PRO A 25 9.69 3.17 -11.89
CA PRO A 25 10.30 4.01 -10.85
C PRO A 25 9.29 4.62 -9.86
N ALA A 26 8.13 5.06 -10.32
CA ALA A 26 7.10 5.59 -9.44
C ALA A 26 6.47 4.50 -8.55
N SER A 27 6.30 3.29 -9.08
CA SER A 27 5.83 2.14 -8.30
C SER A 27 6.79 1.79 -7.16
N VAL A 28 8.10 1.73 -7.44
CA VAL A 28 9.12 1.49 -6.40
C VAL A 28 9.09 2.56 -5.32
N ARG A 29 8.94 3.84 -5.70
CA ARG A 29 8.84 4.94 -4.72
C ARG A 29 7.60 4.84 -3.84
N LEU A 30 6.49 4.35 -4.37
CA LEU A 30 5.28 4.10 -3.60
C LEU A 30 5.49 2.94 -2.62
N ASP A 31 6.12 1.86 -3.06
CA ASP A 31 6.42 0.70 -2.20
C ASP A 31 7.36 1.09 -1.04
N ASP A 32 8.35 1.95 -1.30
CA ASP A 32 9.23 2.53 -0.28
C ASP A 32 8.47 3.44 0.71
N LEU A 33 7.45 4.17 0.23
CA LEU A 33 6.60 4.99 1.09
C LEU A 33 5.73 4.14 2.01
N ILE A 34 5.14 3.07 1.47
CA ILE A 34 4.36 2.10 2.23
C ILE A 34 5.23 1.42 3.28
N SER A 35 6.43 0.98 2.90
CA SER A 35 7.37 0.32 3.83
C SER A 35 7.75 1.24 4.99
N ARG A 36 8.10 2.50 4.72
CA ARG A 36 8.42 3.48 5.78
C ARG A 36 7.25 3.79 6.69
N HIS A 37 6.03 3.82 6.16
CA HIS A 37 4.82 4.04 6.97
C HIS A 37 4.60 2.88 7.96
N LEU A 38 4.76 1.65 7.49
CA LEU A 38 4.66 0.45 8.31
C LEU A 38 5.79 0.36 9.35
N ASP A 39 7.04 0.68 8.97
CA ASP A 39 8.18 0.79 9.92
C ASP A 39 7.92 1.82 11.02
N GLY A 40 7.15 2.87 10.70
CA GLY A 40 6.72 3.92 11.63
C GLY A 40 5.60 3.50 12.59
N GLY A 41 5.11 2.26 12.51
CA GLY A 41 3.98 1.75 13.31
C GLY A 41 2.61 1.99 12.66
N GLY A 42 2.58 2.49 11.42
CA GLY A 42 1.37 2.61 10.64
C GLY A 42 0.82 1.27 10.15
N MET A 43 -0.39 1.30 9.58
CA MET A 43 -1.04 0.13 8.98
C MET A 43 -1.49 0.45 7.56
N VAL A 44 -1.52 -0.57 6.69
CA VAL A 44 -1.99 -0.44 5.31
C VAL A 44 -2.92 -1.60 4.96
N ILE A 45 -4.07 -1.28 4.36
CA ILE A 45 -4.91 -2.22 3.62
C ILE A 45 -4.94 -1.72 2.18
N ALA A 46 -4.58 -2.60 1.24
CA ALA A 46 -4.54 -2.28 -0.18
C ALA A 46 -5.38 -3.29 -0.97
N ALA A 47 -6.24 -2.79 -1.85
CA ALA A 47 -6.80 -3.56 -2.95
C ALA A 47 -5.87 -3.36 -4.16
N THR A 48 -5.39 -4.45 -4.75
CA THR A 48 -4.48 -4.39 -5.89
C THR A 48 -4.56 -5.66 -6.72
N HIS A 49 -4.47 -5.52 -8.03
CA HIS A 49 -4.21 -6.63 -8.96
C HIS A 49 -2.73 -6.77 -9.31
N LEU A 50 -1.92 -5.75 -9.04
CA LEU A 50 -0.48 -5.76 -9.23
C LEU A 50 0.21 -6.18 -7.93
N PRO A 51 1.37 -6.86 -7.99
CA PRO A 51 2.15 -7.15 -6.80
C PRO A 51 2.50 -5.84 -6.07
N LEU A 52 2.04 -5.73 -4.82
CA LEU A 52 2.60 -4.77 -3.88
C LEU A 52 3.87 -5.44 -3.33
N ALA A 53 5.04 -4.82 -3.50
CA ALA A 53 6.30 -5.39 -3.03
C ALA A 53 6.86 -4.66 -1.79
N PRO A 54 6.08 -4.43 -0.71
CA PRO A 54 6.62 -3.78 0.47
C PRO A 54 7.66 -4.69 1.14
N THR A 55 8.60 -4.08 1.85
CA THR A 55 9.63 -4.79 2.64
C THR A 55 9.02 -5.72 3.70
N HIS A 56 7.80 -5.43 4.15
CA HIS A 56 7.07 -6.28 5.08
C HIS A 56 6.15 -7.27 4.38
N LYS A 57 6.12 -8.49 4.90
CA LYS A 57 5.19 -9.52 4.42
C LYS A 57 3.80 -9.28 4.99
N GLY A 58 2.89 -8.81 4.15
CA GLY A 58 1.46 -8.73 4.46
C GLY A 58 0.76 -10.09 4.46
N SER A 59 -0.51 -10.10 4.83
CA SER A 59 -1.41 -11.24 4.61
C SER A 59 -2.35 -10.91 3.46
N ASP A 60 -2.47 -11.83 2.50
CA ASP A 60 -3.39 -11.67 1.39
C ASP A 60 -4.81 -12.05 1.82
N LEU A 61 -5.78 -11.18 1.54
CA LEU A 61 -7.20 -11.47 1.70
C LEU A 61 -7.80 -11.68 0.32
N VAL A 62 -8.11 -12.93 -0.03
CA VAL A 62 -8.81 -13.24 -1.27
C VAL A 62 -10.31 -13.05 -1.03
N LEU A 63 -10.88 -12.00 -1.62
CA LEU A 63 -12.33 -11.82 -1.71
C LEU A 63 -12.86 -12.74 -2.81
N ALA A 64 -13.14 -14.00 -2.45
CA ALA A 64 -13.83 -14.91 -3.36
C ALA A 64 -15.24 -14.38 -3.65
N ASP A 65 -15.69 -14.53 -4.90
CA ASP A 65 -17.06 -14.18 -5.30
C ASP A 65 -18.06 -15.00 -4.47
N PRO A 66 -19.03 -14.38 -3.76
CA PRO A 66 -20.08 -15.16 -3.11
C PRO A 66 -20.89 -15.86 -4.20
N GLN A 67 -20.71 -17.19 -4.28
CA GLN A 67 -21.48 -18.07 -5.16
C GLN A 67 -22.99 -17.87 -4.98
#